data_AF-A0A0F5L3E4-F1
#
_entry.id   AF-A0A0F5L3E4-F1
#
_cell.length_a   1.000
_cell.length_b   1.000
_cell.length_c   1.000
_cell.angle_alpha   90.00
_cell.angle_beta   90.00
_cell.angle_gamma   90.00
#
_symmetry.space_group_name_H-M   'P 1'
#
loop_
_entity.id
_entity.type
_entity.pdbx_description
1 polymer ?
#
loop_
_entity_poly.entity_id
_entity_poly.type
_entity_poly.pdbx_seq_one_letter_code
_entity_poly.pdbx_strand_id
1 'polypeptide(L)'
;MSDATAKTAAPLDEVMLAMDVVDTLRHRQDLVTRELDGSAREAQLIERLREIYRQQGIEVPDHILREGVEALAQSRFAYDSPAPGLKTSLARLYVSRQRWGRPVVFALGAILALGVGYFGVYQPIAANRAHQEQVELTEGLPAQMDALYQTIFDETKVQQAVVEADALVKRGKAFAAEGNRTGAEDVITDLTALRDRLRQEYVVQVVNRSGEQSGFWTFPEINTDATNYYLVVEARDPDGNVLSLPILNEETGQTETVSVWGQRVPESVYNAVAADKRDDGIIQANEVGRKSDGFLDLEYLMPVLDGALTQW
;
A
#
# COMPACT_ATOMS: atom_id res chain seq x y z
N MET A 1 53.05 95.22 -35.14
CA MET A 1 54.23 95.85 -34.53
C MET A 1 54.30 95.32 -33.12
N SER A 2 55.26 94.53 -32.68
CA SER A 2 56.42 93.92 -33.31
C SER A 2 56.89 92.86 -32.30
N ASP A 3 57.31 91.72 -32.83
CA ASP A 3 58.54 91.00 -32.44
C ASP A 3 58.85 90.83 -30.95
N ALA A 4 58.85 89.56 -30.50
CA ALA A 4 60.06 88.73 -30.43
C ALA A 4 60.75 88.95 -29.07
N THR A 5 61.44 88.02 -28.43
CA THR A 5 62.06 86.78 -28.85
C THR A 5 62.20 85.93 -27.58
N ALA A 6 62.21 84.62 -27.76
CA ALA A 6 62.68 83.64 -26.81
C ALA A 6 63.94 84.09 -26.05
N LYS A 7 64.04 83.70 -24.78
CA LYS A 7 65.34 83.56 -24.12
C LYS A 7 65.38 82.28 -23.30
N THR A 8 66.12 81.33 -23.85
CA THR A 8 66.71 80.14 -23.26
C THR A 8 67.24 80.45 -21.85
N ALA A 9 66.53 80.00 -20.81
CA ALA A 9 67.11 79.77 -19.49
C ALA A 9 67.73 78.37 -19.56
N ALA A 10 69.03 78.30 -19.88
CA ALA A 10 70.11 78.11 -18.93
C ALA A 10 70.03 76.74 -18.22
N PRO A 11 71.01 75.83 -18.43
CA PRO A 11 71.05 74.44 -17.93
C PRO A 11 71.14 74.31 -16.39
N LEU A 12 70.88 75.39 -15.65
CA LEU A 12 70.98 75.46 -14.20
C LEU A 12 69.67 75.04 -13.49
N ASP A 13 68.51 75.35 -14.08
CA ASP A 13 67.19 74.99 -13.51
C ASP A 13 66.94 73.49 -13.55
N GLU A 14 67.35 72.82 -14.64
CA GLU A 14 67.22 71.38 -14.80
C GLU A 14 68.16 70.60 -13.86
N VAL A 15 69.35 71.16 -13.57
CA VAL A 15 70.30 70.63 -12.57
C VAL A 15 69.80 70.86 -11.14
N MET A 16 69.20 72.03 -10.85
CA MET A 16 68.58 72.30 -9.54
C MET A 16 67.39 71.38 -9.27
N LEU A 17 66.53 71.14 -10.27
CA LEU A 17 65.40 70.22 -10.17
C LEU A 17 65.88 68.77 -9.98
N ALA A 18 66.90 68.34 -10.73
CA ALA A 18 67.49 67.01 -10.55
C ALA A 18 68.12 66.86 -9.16
N MET A 19 68.75 67.90 -8.60
CA MET A 19 69.28 67.88 -7.24
C MET A 19 68.18 67.82 -6.18
N ASP A 20 67.08 68.57 -6.31
CA ASP A 20 65.95 68.52 -5.36
C ASP A 20 65.26 67.14 -5.38
N VAL A 21 65.14 66.52 -6.56
CA VAL A 21 64.64 65.15 -6.71
C VAL A 21 65.61 64.14 -6.10
N VAL A 22 66.91 64.31 -6.27
CA VAL A 22 67.93 63.45 -5.64
C VAL A 22 67.95 63.65 -4.12
N ASP A 23 67.81 64.86 -3.61
CA ASP A 23 67.75 65.13 -2.17
C ASP A 23 66.46 64.60 -1.54
N THR A 24 65.32 64.71 -2.23
CA THR A 24 64.08 64.06 -1.78
C THR A 24 64.15 62.54 -1.84
N LEU A 25 64.80 61.96 -2.86
CA LEU A 25 65.03 60.52 -2.91
C LEU A 25 66.04 60.06 -1.84
N ARG A 26 67.12 60.80 -1.59
CA ARG A 26 68.08 60.51 -0.53
C ARG A 26 67.41 60.60 0.84
N HIS A 27 66.61 61.63 1.06
CA HIS A 27 65.86 61.81 2.30
C HIS A 27 64.78 60.73 2.49
N ARG A 28 64.09 60.31 1.42
CA ARG A 28 63.15 59.19 1.46
C ARG A 28 63.84 57.85 1.65
N GLN A 29 65.01 57.62 1.04
CA GLN A 29 65.81 56.41 1.24
C GLN A 29 66.30 56.33 2.69
N ASP A 30 66.79 57.44 3.25
CA ASP A 30 67.21 57.53 4.66
C ASP A 30 66.03 57.31 5.62
N LEU A 31 64.84 57.84 5.30
CA LEU A 31 63.60 57.61 6.07
C LEU A 31 63.11 56.16 5.95
N VAL A 32 63.13 55.59 4.75
CA VAL A 32 62.73 54.20 4.50
C VAL A 32 63.69 53.22 5.16
N THR A 33 65.00 53.49 5.12
CA THR A 33 66.01 52.68 5.83
C THR A 33 65.82 52.79 7.35
N ARG A 34 65.49 53.99 7.87
CA ARG A 34 65.14 54.23 9.29
C ARG A 34 63.82 53.57 9.72
N GLU A 35 62.89 53.35 8.80
CA GLU A 35 61.59 52.69 9.06
C GLU A 35 61.62 51.16 8.81
N LEU A 36 62.55 50.65 7.99
CA LEU A 36 62.67 49.22 7.64
C LEU A 36 63.72 48.45 8.44
N ASP A 37 64.73 49.10 9.03
CA ASP A 37 65.71 48.42 9.90
C ASP A 37 65.16 48.23 11.31
N GLY A 38 64.34 47.18 11.48
CA GLY A 38 63.75 46.81 12.77
C GLY A 38 64.79 46.63 13.89
N SER A 39 65.98 46.11 13.56
CA SER A 39 67.09 45.92 14.50
C SER A 39 67.72 47.23 14.97
N ALA A 40 67.81 48.25 14.09
CA ALA A 40 68.34 49.56 14.45
C ALA A 40 67.38 50.33 15.37
N ARG A 41 66.06 50.21 15.15
CA ARG A 41 65.04 50.79 16.02
C ARG A 41 65.01 50.12 17.40
N GLU A 42 65.12 48.80 17.46
CA GLU A 42 65.18 48.05 18.71
C GLU A 42 66.38 48.51 19.57
N ALA A 43 67.56 48.61 18.95
CA ALA A 43 68.77 49.07 19.64
C ALA A 43 68.65 50.52 20.15
N GLN A 44 68.10 51.44 19.36
CA GLN A 44 67.87 52.83 19.78
C GLN A 44 66.83 52.94 20.91
N LEU A 45 65.80 52.09 20.89
CA LEU A 45 64.77 52.06 21.92
C LEU A 45 65.36 51.56 23.25
N ILE A 46 66.19 50.50 23.20
CA ILE A 46 66.91 49.97 24.37
C ILE A 46 67.84 51.04 24.97
N GLU A 47 68.60 51.77 24.13
CA GLU A 47 69.50 52.82 24.60
C GLU A 47 68.74 53.95 25.30
N ARG A 48 67.64 54.41 24.69
CA ARG A 48 66.81 55.46 25.26
C ARG A 48 66.15 55.02 26.57
N LEU A 49 65.70 53.77 26.65
CA LEU A 49 65.18 53.18 27.90
C LEU A 49 66.27 53.12 28.97
N ARG A 50 67.48 52.69 28.61
CA ARG A 50 68.64 52.62 29.51
C ARG A 50 68.96 53.99 30.10
N GLU A 51 68.99 55.04 29.28
CA GLU A 51 69.28 56.40 29.72
C GLU A 51 68.22 56.92 30.71
N ILE A 52 66.93 56.66 30.45
CA ILE A 52 65.82 57.06 31.32
C ILE A 52 65.92 56.39 32.70
N TYR A 53 66.16 55.07 32.75
CA TYR A 53 66.30 54.36 34.02
C TYR A 53 67.54 54.79 34.81
N ARG A 54 68.64 55.09 34.10
CA ARG A 54 69.88 55.58 34.70
C ARG A 54 69.70 56.97 35.34
N GLN A 55 68.94 57.86 34.70
CA GLN A 55 68.59 59.18 35.27
C GLN A 55 67.72 59.05 36.53
N GLN A 56 66.97 57.95 36.67
CA GLN A 56 66.16 57.64 37.85
C GLN A 56 66.94 56.90 38.94
N GLY A 57 68.25 56.69 38.76
CA GLY A 57 69.12 56.03 39.73
C GLY A 57 68.93 54.52 39.83
N ILE A 58 68.32 53.89 38.82
CA ILE A 58 68.06 52.44 38.77
C ILE A 58 68.90 51.84 37.65
N GLU A 59 69.84 50.94 37.99
CA GLU A 59 70.58 50.19 36.98
C GLU A 59 69.80 48.95 36.55
N VAL A 60 69.32 48.96 35.31
CA VAL A 60 68.61 47.83 34.71
C VAL A 60 69.58 47.05 33.80
N PRO A 61 69.76 45.74 34.00
CA PRO A 61 70.58 44.92 33.11
C PRO A 61 70.05 44.88 31.67
N ASP A 62 70.96 44.91 30.70
CA ASP A 62 70.62 44.97 29.26
C ASP A 62 69.70 43.85 28.75
N HIS A 63 69.75 42.67 29.38
CA HIS A 63 68.88 41.56 28.98
C HIS A 63 67.40 41.81 29.30
N ILE A 64 67.10 42.52 30.40
CA ILE A 64 65.73 42.88 30.78
C ILE A 64 65.14 43.93 29.83
N LEU A 65 65.97 44.89 29.39
CA LEU A 65 65.54 45.89 28.41
C LEU A 65 65.20 45.25 27.05
N ARG A 66 66.01 44.27 26.62
CA ARG A 66 65.75 43.54 25.37
C ARG A 66 64.48 42.70 25.45
N GLU A 67 64.31 41.95 26.54
CA GLU A 67 63.12 41.11 26.77
C GLU A 67 61.83 41.95 26.82
N GLY A 68 61.88 43.15 27.44
CA GLY A 68 60.74 44.06 27.48
C GLY A 68 60.36 44.62 26.09
N VAL A 69 61.33 44.94 25.24
CA VAL A 69 61.07 45.41 23.87
C VAL A 69 60.56 44.28 22.99
N GLU A 70 61.09 43.07 23.16
CA GLU A 70 60.63 41.88 22.44
C GLU A 70 59.18 41.52 22.80
N ALA A 71 58.81 41.59 24.09
CA ALA A 71 57.44 41.40 24.55
C ALA A 71 56.47 42.48 23.99
N LEU A 72 56.93 43.73 23.88
CA LEU A 72 56.15 44.81 23.25
C LEU A 72 55.95 44.56 21.74
N ALA A 73 56.95 44.01 21.06
CA ALA A 73 56.85 43.64 19.65
C ALA A 73 55.86 42.48 19.45
N GLN A 74 55.93 41.44 20.28
CA GLN A 74 55.05 40.27 20.20
C GLN A 74 53.58 40.62 20.51
N SER A 75 53.33 41.48 21.50
CA SER A 75 51.97 41.92 21.86
C SER A 75 51.30 42.81 20.81
N ARG A 76 52.08 43.52 19.97
CA ARG A 76 51.55 44.36 18.89
C ARG A 76 50.86 43.57 17.77
N PHE A 77 51.13 42.28 17.64
CA PHE A 77 50.54 41.40 16.62
C PHE A 77 49.52 40.40 17.19
N ALA A 78 49.16 40.52 18.46
CA ALA A 78 48.12 39.70 19.06
C ALA A 78 46.72 40.22 18.67
N TYR A 79 45.95 39.39 17.99
CA TYR A 79 44.54 39.68 17.73
C TYR A 79 43.70 39.30 18.96
N ASP A 80 43.11 40.30 19.62
CA ASP A 80 42.15 40.05 20.70
C ASP A 80 40.77 39.74 20.11
N SER A 81 40.33 38.50 20.27
CA SER A 81 39.04 38.06 19.75
C SER A 81 37.87 38.68 20.54
N PRO A 82 36.76 39.08 19.88
CA PRO A 82 35.57 39.55 20.57
C PRO A 82 35.04 38.51 21.57
N ALA A 83 34.63 38.96 22.75
CA ALA A 83 34.11 38.09 23.80
C ALA A 83 32.92 37.23 23.30
N PRO A 84 32.82 35.96 23.73
CA PRO A 84 31.70 35.10 23.37
C PRO A 84 30.41 35.68 23.95
N GLY A 85 29.45 35.98 23.07
CA GLY A 85 28.15 36.50 23.45
C GLY A 85 27.11 36.18 22.37
N LEU A 86 25.82 36.35 22.69
CA LEU A 86 24.73 35.98 21.78
C LEU A 86 24.84 36.70 20.42
N LYS A 87 25.22 37.98 20.41
CA LYS A 87 25.45 38.75 19.18
C LYS A 87 26.61 38.18 18.35
N THR A 88 27.73 37.84 18.99
CA THR A 88 28.92 37.27 18.33
C THR A 88 28.64 35.89 17.76
N SER A 89 27.85 35.06 18.46
CA SER A 89 27.44 33.73 18.01
C SER A 89 26.47 33.80 16.83
N LEU A 90 25.47 34.68 16.87
CA LEU A 90 24.56 34.91 15.74
C LEU A 90 25.30 35.47 14.52
N ALA A 91 26.26 36.38 14.73
CA ALA A 91 27.10 36.90 13.65
C ALA A 91 27.96 35.79 13.00
N ARG A 92 28.60 34.92 13.80
CA ARG A 92 29.35 33.76 13.29
C ARG A 92 28.45 32.76 12.56
N LEU A 93 27.23 32.54 13.07
CA LEU A 93 26.23 31.71 12.40
C LEU A 93 25.83 32.31 11.05
N TYR A 94 25.58 33.61 10.98
CA TYR A 94 25.23 34.30 9.74
C TYR A 94 26.37 34.36 8.72
N VAL A 95 27.62 34.56 9.15
CA VAL A 95 28.79 34.57 8.25
C VAL A 95 29.05 33.17 7.69
N SER A 96 28.85 32.12 8.49
CA SER A 96 29.00 30.73 8.05
C SER A 96 27.80 30.20 7.23
N ARG A 97 26.77 31.03 6.97
CA ARG A 97 25.52 30.62 6.29
C ARG A 97 25.71 29.91 4.96
N GLN A 98 26.78 30.19 4.22
CA GLN A 98 27.03 29.53 2.94
C GLN A 98 27.47 28.06 3.12
N ARG A 99 28.04 27.70 4.27
CA ARG A 99 28.46 26.33 4.60
C ARG A 99 27.30 25.49 5.15
N TRP A 100 26.43 26.06 5.99
CA TRP A 100 25.34 25.31 6.64
C TRP A 100 23.94 25.56 6.04
N GLY A 101 23.74 26.65 5.29
CA GLY A 101 22.42 27.00 4.75
C GLY A 101 21.92 26.02 3.69
N ARG A 102 22.80 25.52 2.80
CA ARG A 102 22.41 24.53 1.78
C ARG A 102 21.88 23.23 2.40
N PRO A 103 22.60 22.53 3.31
CA PRO A 103 22.07 21.32 3.92
C PRO A 103 20.82 21.58 4.77
N VAL A 104 20.71 22.73 5.43
CA VAL A 104 19.49 23.09 6.20
C VAL A 104 18.28 23.29 5.30
N VAL A 105 18.43 23.97 4.16
CA VAL A 105 17.33 24.13 3.19
C VAL A 105 16.89 22.78 2.62
N PHE A 106 17.83 21.88 2.28
CA PHE A 106 17.49 20.52 1.84
C PHE A 106 16.79 19.72 2.94
N ALA A 107 17.27 19.80 4.19
CA ALA A 107 16.64 19.13 5.31
C ALA A 107 15.21 19.64 5.56
N LEU A 108 15.02 20.96 5.55
CA LEU A 108 13.69 21.57 5.67
C LEU A 108 12.78 21.20 4.50
N GLY A 109 13.29 21.18 3.28
CA GLY A 109 12.56 20.74 2.09
C GLY A 109 12.15 19.26 2.16
N ALA A 110 13.03 18.39 2.65
CA ALA A 110 12.73 16.98 2.86
C ALA A 110 11.66 16.78 3.94
N ILE A 111 11.75 17.49 5.06
CA ILE A 111 10.73 17.47 6.12
C ILE A 111 9.38 17.96 5.58
N LEU A 112 9.38 19.05 4.80
CA LEU A 112 8.17 19.57 4.17
C LEU A 112 7.57 18.55 3.20
N ALA A 113 8.38 17.92 2.35
CA ALA A 113 7.92 16.90 1.40
C ALA A 113 7.35 15.67 2.11
N LEU A 114 7.98 15.21 3.20
CA LEU A 114 7.46 14.12 4.03
C LEU A 114 6.14 14.51 4.71
N GLY A 115 6.04 15.73 5.23
CA GLY A 115 4.80 16.25 5.81
C GLY A 115 3.66 16.29 4.77
N VAL A 116 3.93 16.85 3.58
CA VAL A 116 2.94 16.90 2.49
C VAL A 116 2.55 15.49 2.03
N GLY A 117 3.49 14.56 1.90
CA GLY A 117 3.19 13.17 1.55
C GLY A 117 2.35 12.47 2.62
N TYR A 118 2.69 12.66 3.90
CA TYR A 118 1.98 12.01 5.00
C TYR A 118 0.56 12.57 5.18
N PHE A 119 0.40 13.89 5.30
CA PHE A 119 -0.89 14.54 5.53
C PHE A 119 -1.75 14.62 4.26
N GLY A 120 -1.12 14.78 3.08
CA GLY A 120 -1.83 14.96 1.80
C GLY A 120 -2.14 13.67 1.07
N VAL A 121 -1.39 12.59 1.29
CA VAL A 121 -1.58 11.32 0.56
C VAL A 121 -1.88 10.17 1.51
N TYR A 122 -1.02 9.90 2.50
CA TYR A 122 -1.16 8.71 3.35
C TYR A 122 -2.38 8.76 4.27
N GLN A 123 -2.55 9.86 5.02
CA GLN A 123 -3.66 10.03 5.95
C GLN A 123 -5.04 9.98 5.27
N PRO A 124 -5.31 10.70 4.15
CA PRO A 124 -6.62 10.63 3.50
C PRO A 124 -6.88 9.26 2.86
N ILE A 125 -5.86 8.57 2.32
CA ILE A 125 -6.04 7.21 1.80
C ILE A 125 -6.39 6.23 2.93
N ALA A 126 -5.69 6.30 4.07
CA ALA A 126 -5.97 5.45 5.21
C ALA A 126 -7.37 5.72 5.80
N ALA A 127 -7.77 6.99 5.91
CA ALA A 127 -9.10 7.36 6.37
C ALA A 127 -10.20 6.92 5.38
N ASN A 128 -9.98 7.12 4.08
CA ASN A 128 -10.94 6.74 3.05
C ASN A 128 -11.14 5.21 2.98
N ARG A 129 -10.11 4.40 3.25
CA ARG A 129 -10.26 2.93 3.30
C ARG A 129 -11.22 2.48 4.40
N ALA A 130 -11.06 3.00 5.61
CA ALA A 130 -11.93 2.65 6.73
C ALA A 130 -13.39 3.09 6.47
N HIS A 131 -13.59 4.25 5.83
CA HIS A 131 -14.92 4.70 5.42
C HIS A 131 -15.50 3.86 4.27
N GLN A 132 -14.70 3.49 3.28
CA GLN A 132 -15.14 2.65 2.16
C GLN A 132 -15.56 1.25 2.61
N GLU A 133 -14.80 0.64 3.53
CA GLU A 133 -15.15 -0.66 4.12
C GLU A 133 -16.49 -0.58 4.87
N GLN A 134 -16.73 0.50 5.62
CA GLN A 134 -18.01 0.70 6.31
C GLN A 134 -19.18 0.92 5.35
N VAL A 135 -18.97 1.68 4.27
CA VAL A 135 -20.00 1.93 3.24
C VAL A 135 -20.29 0.65 2.46
N GLU A 136 -19.28 -0.14 2.12
CA GLU A 136 -19.45 -1.44 1.45
C GLU A 136 -20.31 -2.39 2.30
N LEU A 137 -20.06 -2.45 3.61
CA LEU A 137 -20.84 -3.27 4.53
C LEU A 137 -22.27 -2.76 4.72
N THR A 138 -22.44 -1.45 4.87
CA THR A 138 -23.74 -0.85 5.24
C THR A 138 -24.66 -0.68 4.04
N GLU A 139 -24.11 -0.43 2.85
CA GLU A 139 -24.88 -0.14 1.63
C GLU A 139 -24.61 -1.17 0.53
N GLY A 140 -23.36 -1.53 0.31
CA GLY A 140 -22.95 -2.42 -0.79
C GLY A 140 -23.52 -3.83 -0.68
N LEU A 141 -23.27 -4.53 0.43
CA LEU A 141 -23.75 -5.91 0.63
C LEU A 141 -25.30 -5.97 0.69
N PRO A 142 -26.00 -5.10 1.44
CA PRO A 142 -27.47 -5.10 1.42
C PRO A 142 -28.07 -4.85 0.03
N ALA A 143 -27.48 -3.96 -0.78
CA ALA A 143 -27.95 -3.72 -2.14
C ALA A 143 -27.77 -4.95 -3.04
N GLN A 144 -26.66 -5.69 -2.89
CA GLN A 144 -26.45 -6.95 -3.62
C GLN A 144 -27.47 -8.02 -3.21
N MET A 145 -27.77 -8.15 -1.92
CA MET A 145 -28.80 -9.06 -1.42
C MET A 145 -30.18 -8.70 -1.99
N ASP A 146 -30.52 -7.41 -2.03
CA ASP A 146 -31.78 -6.94 -2.61
C ASP A 146 -31.88 -7.24 -4.11
N ALA A 147 -30.78 -7.06 -4.86
CA ALA A 147 -30.74 -7.41 -6.28
C ALA A 147 -30.91 -8.92 -6.52
N LEU A 148 -30.25 -9.76 -5.72
CA LEU A 148 -30.43 -11.22 -5.78
C LEU A 148 -31.85 -11.63 -5.42
N TYR A 149 -32.44 -11.02 -4.39
CA TYR A 149 -33.82 -11.27 -4.00
C TYR A 149 -34.80 -10.91 -5.12
N GLN A 150 -34.65 -9.74 -5.75
CA GLN A 150 -35.51 -9.37 -6.89
C GLN A 150 -35.39 -10.38 -8.03
N THR A 151 -34.17 -10.82 -8.35
CA THR A 151 -33.95 -11.86 -9.37
C THR A 151 -34.69 -13.16 -9.02
N ILE A 152 -34.56 -13.62 -7.76
CA ILE A 152 -35.24 -14.83 -7.27
C ILE A 152 -36.77 -14.66 -7.32
N PHE A 153 -37.26 -13.50 -6.90
CA PHE A 153 -38.68 -13.15 -6.88
C PHE A 153 -39.29 -13.15 -8.29
N ASP A 154 -38.56 -12.61 -9.26
CA ASP A 154 -39.01 -12.54 -10.66
C ASP A 154 -38.97 -13.91 -11.36
N GLU A 155 -38.00 -14.76 -11.02
CA GLU A 155 -37.80 -16.06 -11.68
C GLU A 155 -38.59 -17.20 -11.05
N THR A 156 -38.95 -17.10 -9.77
CA THR A 156 -39.58 -18.21 -9.06
C THR A 156 -41.06 -18.38 -9.40
N LYS A 157 -41.48 -19.64 -9.50
CA LYS A 157 -42.87 -20.08 -9.69
C LYS A 157 -43.46 -20.62 -8.38
N VAL A 158 -42.71 -20.64 -7.28
CA VAL A 158 -43.11 -21.22 -5.99
C VAL A 158 -42.95 -20.24 -4.83
N GLN A 159 -43.97 -20.17 -3.97
CA GLN A 159 -43.96 -19.27 -2.82
C GLN A 159 -42.85 -19.60 -1.80
N GLN A 160 -42.45 -20.87 -1.70
CA GLN A 160 -41.41 -21.33 -0.79
C GLN A 160 -40.08 -20.61 -1.04
N ALA A 161 -39.67 -20.45 -2.31
CA ALA A 161 -38.42 -19.77 -2.66
C ALA A 161 -38.42 -18.30 -2.23
N VAL A 162 -39.56 -17.60 -2.38
CA VAL A 162 -39.70 -16.21 -1.93
C VAL A 162 -39.56 -16.10 -0.41
N VAL A 163 -40.18 -17.03 0.34
CA VAL A 163 -40.10 -17.05 1.81
C VAL A 163 -38.67 -17.33 2.27
N GLU A 164 -37.99 -18.27 1.63
CA GLU A 164 -36.60 -18.61 1.92
C GLU A 164 -35.65 -17.44 1.61
N ALA A 165 -35.78 -16.82 0.43
CA ALA A 165 -34.99 -15.67 0.03
C ALA A 165 -35.21 -14.45 0.94
N ASP A 166 -36.45 -14.14 1.31
CA ASP A 166 -36.77 -13.05 2.25
C ASP A 166 -36.12 -13.29 3.63
N ALA A 167 -36.18 -14.52 4.13
CA ALA A 167 -35.53 -14.89 5.39
C ALA A 167 -34.01 -14.74 5.33
N LEU A 168 -33.39 -15.12 4.20
CA LEU A 168 -31.95 -14.94 3.95
C LEU A 168 -31.58 -13.46 3.92
N VAL A 169 -32.27 -12.63 3.13
CA VAL A 169 -32.01 -11.17 3.04
C VAL A 169 -32.11 -10.50 4.41
N LYS A 170 -33.16 -10.81 5.19
CA LYS A 170 -33.33 -10.25 6.54
C LYS A 170 -32.15 -10.61 7.44
N ARG A 171 -31.68 -11.85 7.37
CA ARG A 171 -30.52 -12.33 8.13
C ARG A 171 -29.23 -11.65 7.68
N GLY A 172 -28.98 -11.55 6.37
CA GLY A 172 -27.80 -10.91 5.81
C GLY A 172 -27.72 -9.42 6.14
N LYS A 173 -28.85 -8.71 6.10
CA LYS A 173 -28.94 -7.30 6.53
C LYS A 173 -28.68 -7.13 8.01
N ALA A 174 -29.10 -8.07 8.86
CA ALA A 174 -28.76 -8.07 10.27
C ALA A 174 -27.24 -8.25 10.48
N PHE A 175 -26.61 -9.21 9.79
CA PHE A 175 -25.16 -9.39 9.84
C PHE A 175 -24.39 -8.15 9.39
N ALA A 176 -24.84 -7.50 8.31
CA ALA A 176 -24.26 -6.24 7.83
C ALA A 176 -24.36 -5.14 8.89
N ALA A 177 -25.52 -4.99 9.54
CA ALA A 177 -25.73 -4.00 10.61
C ALA A 177 -24.90 -4.28 11.87
N GLU A 178 -24.59 -5.55 12.15
CA GLU A 178 -23.72 -5.99 13.25
C GLU A 178 -22.22 -5.87 12.91
N GLY A 179 -21.86 -5.53 11.67
CA GLY A 179 -20.48 -5.50 11.19
C GLY A 179 -19.88 -6.88 10.91
N ASN A 180 -20.71 -7.94 10.89
CA ASN A 180 -20.31 -9.30 10.53
C ASN A 180 -20.25 -9.45 9.01
N ARG A 181 -19.12 -9.06 8.41
CA ARG A 181 -18.88 -9.17 6.96
C ARG A 181 -19.04 -10.60 6.45
N THR A 182 -18.38 -11.56 7.08
CA THR A 182 -18.37 -12.96 6.64
C THR A 182 -19.77 -13.54 6.63
N GLY A 183 -20.57 -13.31 7.68
CA GLY A 183 -21.95 -13.77 7.72
C GLY A 183 -22.84 -13.14 6.63
N ALA A 184 -22.59 -11.87 6.27
CA ALA A 184 -23.30 -11.22 5.16
C ALA A 184 -22.87 -11.79 3.79
N GLU A 185 -21.58 -12.10 3.60
CA GLU A 185 -21.06 -12.74 2.38
C GLU A 185 -21.56 -14.18 2.22
N ASP A 186 -21.65 -14.94 3.32
CA ASP A 186 -22.23 -16.28 3.33
C ASP A 186 -23.70 -16.25 2.88
N VAL A 187 -24.48 -15.27 3.34
CA VAL A 187 -25.87 -15.10 2.90
C VAL A 187 -25.98 -14.79 1.40
N ILE A 188 -25.04 -14.01 0.83
CA ILE A 188 -25.00 -13.78 -0.62
C ILE A 188 -24.72 -15.09 -1.37
N THR A 189 -23.86 -15.95 -0.81
CA THR A 189 -23.58 -17.28 -1.35
C THR A 189 -24.83 -18.17 -1.31
N ASP A 190 -25.55 -18.17 -0.19
CA ASP A 190 -26.82 -18.92 -0.04
C ASP A 190 -27.90 -18.43 -1.01
N LEU A 191 -28.08 -17.11 -1.15
CA LEU A 191 -29.01 -16.52 -2.14
C LEU A 191 -28.61 -16.89 -3.58
N THR A 192 -27.31 -16.88 -3.87
CA THR A 192 -26.80 -17.29 -5.18
C THR A 192 -27.09 -18.76 -5.45
N ALA A 193 -26.84 -19.64 -4.49
CA ALA A 193 -27.16 -21.06 -4.59
C ALA A 193 -28.66 -21.32 -4.77
N LEU A 194 -29.53 -20.57 -4.08
CA LEU A 194 -30.98 -20.65 -4.23
C LEU A 194 -31.42 -20.25 -5.64
N ARG A 195 -30.90 -19.14 -6.17
CA ARG A 195 -31.14 -18.70 -7.56
C ARG A 195 -30.66 -19.76 -8.55
N ASP A 196 -29.46 -20.29 -8.37
CA ASP A 196 -28.89 -21.27 -9.29
C ASP A 196 -29.67 -22.58 -9.26
N ARG A 197 -30.14 -23.01 -8.08
CA ARG A 197 -31.08 -24.12 -7.95
C ARG A 197 -32.40 -23.85 -8.67
N LEU A 198 -32.97 -22.65 -8.60
CA LEU A 198 -34.19 -22.30 -9.34
C LEU A 198 -34.00 -22.38 -10.85
N ARG A 199 -32.84 -21.94 -11.35
CA ARG A 199 -32.49 -21.96 -12.77
C ARG A 199 -32.12 -23.34 -13.28
N GLN A 200 -31.73 -24.25 -12.39
CA GLN A 200 -31.32 -25.59 -12.78
C GLN A 200 -32.50 -26.36 -13.39
N GLU A 201 -32.35 -26.76 -14.65
CA GLU A 201 -33.32 -27.58 -15.37
C GLU A 201 -32.71 -28.95 -15.67
N TYR A 202 -33.45 -30.02 -15.40
CA TYR A 202 -33.06 -31.37 -15.79
C TYR A 202 -34.24 -32.34 -15.80
N VAL A 203 -34.08 -33.41 -16.57
CA VAL A 203 -35.00 -34.56 -16.57
C VAL A 203 -34.30 -35.73 -15.89
N VAL A 204 -34.98 -36.36 -14.95
CA VAL A 204 -34.56 -37.65 -14.37
C VAL A 204 -35.17 -38.74 -15.21
N GLN A 205 -34.33 -39.60 -15.77
CA GLN A 205 -34.77 -40.70 -16.62
C GLN A 205 -34.11 -42.02 -16.25
N VAL A 206 -34.79 -43.13 -16.54
CA VAL A 206 -34.26 -44.48 -16.38
C VAL A 206 -33.11 -44.69 -17.34
N VAL A 207 -31.98 -45.16 -16.79
CA VAL A 207 -30.80 -45.51 -17.57
C VAL A 207 -31.14 -46.66 -18.51
N ASN A 208 -31.00 -46.44 -19.81
CA ASN A 208 -31.20 -47.46 -20.84
C ASN A 208 -30.02 -47.53 -21.82
N ARG A 209 -28.90 -48.12 -21.37
CA ARG A 209 -27.72 -48.37 -22.22
C ARG A 209 -27.12 -49.74 -21.97
N SER A 210 -26.40 -50.25 -22.97
CA SER A 210 -25.77 -51.58 -22.91
C SER A 210 -24.73 -51.63 -21.78
N GLY A 211 -24.75 -52.73 -21.01
CA GLY A 211 -23.82 -52.94 -19.89
C GLY A 211 -24.28 -52.33 -18.57
N GLU A 212 -25.38 -51.58 -18.53
CA GLU A 212 -25.94 -51.01 -17.30
C GLU A 212 -27.34 -51.56 -17.00
N GLN A 213 -27.59 -51.81 -15.71
CA GLN A 213 -28.89 -52.22 -15.22
C GLN A 213 -29.83 -51.02 -15.21
N SER A 214 -31.10 -51.22 -15.60
CA SER A 214 -32.15 -50.17 -15.53
C SER A 214 -32.94 -50.20 -14.22
N GLY A 215 -32.73 -51.24 -13.42
CA GLY A 215 -33.40 -51.42 -12.15
C GLY A 215 -32.90 -52.67 -11.44
N PHE A 216 -33.05 -52.68 -10.13
CA PHE A 216 -32.69 -53.80 -9.25
C PHE A 216 -33.67 -53.84 -8.08
N TRP A 217 -33.64 -54.93 -7.33
CA TRP A 217 -34.36 -55.03 -6.06
C TRP A 217 -33.39 -55.55 -5.00
N THR A 218 -33.60 -55.12 -3.76
CA THR A 218 -32.80 -55.56 -2.60
C THR A 218 -33.69 -55.68 -1.37
N PHE A 219 -33.19 -56.35 -0.33
CA PHE A 219 -33.84 -56.46 0.97
C PHE A 219 -33.15 -55.53 1.96
N PRO A 220 -33.88 -54.68 2.71
CA PRO A 220 -33.28 -53.85 3.75
C PRO A 220 -32.52 -54.69 4.78
N GLU A 221 -31.36 -54.20 5.25
CA GLU A 221 -30.57 -54.91 6.27
C GLU A 221 -31.35 -55.13 7.58
N ILE A 222 -32.23 -54.19 7.93
CA ILE A 222 -32.99 -54.20 9.18
C ILE A 222 -34.26 -55.07 9.06
N ASN A 223 -34.89 -55.09 7.89
CA ASN A 223 -36.12 -55.83 7.64
C ASN A 223 -35.98 -56.65 6.36
N THR A 224 -35.37 -57.83 6.49
CA THR A 224 -35.12 -58.73 5.37
C THR A 224 -36.39 -59.33 4.75
N ASP A 225 -37.54 -59.18 5.41
CA ASP A 225 -38.84 -59.67 4.90
C ASP A 225 -39.47 -58.69 3.89
N ALA A 226 -38.96 -57.46 3.79
CA ALA A 226 -39.41 -56.47 2.82
C ALA A 226 -38.55 -56.48 1.55
N THR A 227 -39.17 -56.41 0.38
CA THR A 227 -38.46 -56.21 -0.90
C THR A 227 -38.60 -54.76 -1.34
N ASN A 228 -37.47 -54.09 -1.54
CA ASN A 228 -37.42 -52.75 -2.11
C ASN A 228 -37.05 -52.83 -3.58
N TYR A 229 -37.77 -52.06 -4.41
CA TYR A 229 -37.56 -52.00 -5.85
C TYR A 229 -37.01 -50.63 -6.24
N TYR A 230 -35.99 -50.64 -7.10
CA TYR A 230 -35.28 -49.46 -7.54
C TYR A 230 -35.21 -49.41 -9.06
N LEU A 231 -35.41 -48.22 -9.62
CA LEU A 231 -35.04 -47.90 -10.98
C LEU A 231 -33.71 -47.17 -10.97
N VAL A 232 -32.78 -47.61 -11.81
CA VAL A 232 -31.50 -46.92 -12.00
C VAL A 232 -31.75 -45.72 -12.89
N VAL A 233 -31.54 -44.53 -12.35
CA VAL A 233 -31.86 -43.26 -12.99
C VAL A 233 -30.64 -42.34 -13.06
N GLU A 234 -30.67 -41.44 -14.03
CA GLU A 234 -29.69 -40.37 -14.20
C GLU A 234 -30.42 -39.04 -14.48
N ALA A 235 -29.82 -37.93 -14.07
CA ALA A 235 -30.31 -36.60 -14.42
C ALA A 235 -29.61 -36.09 -15.69
N ARG A 236 -30.38 -35.52 -16.62
CA ARG A 236 -29.86 -34.89 -17.83
C ARG A 236 -30.33 -33.46 -17.98
N ASP A 237 -29.41 -32.56 -18.31
CA ASP A 237 -29.72 -31.17 -18.64
C ASP A 237 -30.41 -31.06 -20.03
N PRO A 238 -30.92 -29.87 -20.43
CA PRO A 238 -31.52 -29.66 -21.74
C PRO A 238 -30.57 -29.91 -22.93
N ASP A 239 -29.26 -29.85 -22.70
CA ASP A 239 -28.23 -30.14 -23.71
C ASP A 239 -27.94 -31.65 -23.84
N GLY A 240 -28.51 -32.47 -22.95
CA GLY A 240 -28.36 -33.92 -22.89
C GLY A 240 -27.15 -34.41 -22.09
N ASN A 241 -26.44 -33.53 -21.39
CA ASN A 241 -25.31 -33.92 -20.53
C ASN A 241 -25.82 -34.53 -19.22
N VAL A 242 -25.11 -35.54 -18.72
CA VAL A 242 -25.42 -36.16 -17.43
C VAL A 242 -24.95 -35.25 -16.30
N LEU A 243 -25.83 -34.98 -15.34
CA LEU A 243 -25.54 -34.18 -14.16
C LEU A 243 -25.21 -35.06 -12.96
N SER A 244 -24.26 -34.62 -12.14
CA SER A 244 -24.02 -35.20 -10.81
C SER A 244 -24.81 -34.41 -9.77
N LEU A 245 -25.68 -35.11 -9.04
CA LEU A 245 -26.55 -34.51 -8.03
C LEU A 245 -26.21 -35.04 -6.62
N PRO A 246 -26.40 -34.22 -5.57
CA PRO A 246 -26.30 -34.68 -4.20
C PRO A 246 -27.53 -35.54 -3.85
N ILE A 247 -27.33 -36.84 -3.67
CA ILE A 247 -28.38 -37.82 -3.36
C ILE A 247 -28.15 -38.39 -1.96
N LEU A 248 -29.19 -38.37 -1.12
CA LEU A 248 -29.17 -39.02 0.19
C LEU A 248 -29.34 -40.53 0.03
N ASN A 249 -28.33 -41.29 0.44
CA ASN A 249 -28.40 -42.74 0.49
C ASN A 249 -29.24 -43.18 1.70
N GLU A 250 -30.29 -43.97 1.47
CA GLU A 250 -31.22 -44.39 2.53
C GLU A 250 -30.65 -45.44 3.49
N GLU A 251 -29.64 -46.21 3.06
CA GLU A 251 -28.98 -47.22 3.90
C GLU A 251 -27.91 -46.60 4.80
N THR A 252 -27.09 -45.68 4.25
CA THR A 252 -25.99 -45.07 5.00
C THR A 252 -26.37 -43.77 5.71
N GLY A 253 -27.45 -43.11 5.26
CA GLY A 253 -27.83 -41.77 5.70
C GLY A 253 -26.88 -40.66 5.25
N GLN A 254 -25.95 -40.95 4.34
CA GLN A 254 -24.98 -39.97 3.83
C GLN A 254 -25.43 -39.41 2.47
N THR A 255 -25.14 -38.12 2.24
CA THR A 255 -25.37 -37.50 0.92
C THR A 255 -24.12 -37.67 0.05
N GLU A 256 -24.28 -38.35 -1.08
CA GLU A 256 -23.20 -38.60 -2.04
C GLU A 256 -23.51 -37.89 -3.36
N THR A 257 -22.48 -37.31 -3.99
CA THR A 257 -22.63 -36.67 -5.30
C THR A 257 -22.41 -37.71 -6.39
N VAL A 258 -23.49 -38.13 -7.05
CA VAL A 258 -23.48 -39.21 -8.04
C VAL A 258 -24.19 -38.80 -9.32
N SER A 259 -23.75 -39.36 -10.45
CA SER A 259 -24.40 -39.18 -11.76
C SER A 259 -25.52 -40.17 -12.03
N VAL A 260 -25.53 -41.29 -11.30
CA VAL A 260 -26.51 -42.37 -11.41
C VAL A 260 -26.86 -42.83 -10.00
N TRP A 261 -28.14 -43.07 -9.75
CA TRP A 261 -28.62 -43.61 -8.47
C TRP A 261 -29.83 -44.52 -8.68
N GLY A 262 -30.13 -45.38 -7.71
CA GLY A 262 -31.36 -46.14 -7.64
C GLY A 262 -32.46 -45.32 -6.98
N GLN A 263 -33.49 -44.91 -7.72
CA GLN A 263 -34.70 -44.28 -7.17
C GLN A 263 -35.69 -45.36 -6.75
N ARG A 264 -36.13 -45.33 -5.49
CA ARG A 264 -37.12 -46.28 -4.99
C ARG A 264 -38.48 -46.06 -5.65
N VAL A 265 -39.10 -47.14 -6.08
CA VAL A 265 -40.43 -47.14 -6.72
C VAL A 265 -41.31 -48.25 -6.18
N PRO A 266 -42.65 -48.14 -6.33
CA PRO A 266 -43.55 -49.26 -6.07
C PRO A 266 -43.24 -50.44 -7.00
N GLU A 267 -43.50 -51.66 -6.52
CA GLU A 267 -43.34 -52.89 -7.30
C GLU A 267 -44.08 -52.84 -8.65
N SER A 268 -45.27 -52.23 -8.69
CA SER A 268 -46.05 -52.08 -9.92
C SER A 268 -45.33 -51.27 -10.98
N VAL A 269 -44.64 -50.19 -10.59
CA VAL A 269 -43.86 -49.33 -11.50
C VAL A 269 -42.61 -50.06 -11.98
N TYR A 270 -41.89 -50.72 -11.07
CA TYR A 270 -40.74 -51.55 -11.41
C TYR A 270 -41.09 -52.63 -12.44
N ASN A 271 -42.16 -53.39 -12.17
CA ASN A 271 -42.61 -54.46 -13.05
C ASN A 271 -43.09 -53.95 -14.41
N ALA A 272 -43.71 -52.76 -14.45
CA ALA A 272 -44.11 -52.13 -15.71
C ALA A 272 -42.89 -51.78 -16.58
N VAL A 273 -41.89 -51.09 -16.01
CA VAL A 273 -40.64 -50.74 -16.73
C VAL A 273 -39.86 -51.99 -17.14
N ALA A 274 -39.81 -53.01 -16.28
CA ALA A 274 -39.14 -54.26 -16.58
C ALA A 274 -39.86 -55.09 -17.66
N ALA A 275 -41.19 -55.02 -17.73
CA ALA A 275 -41.97 -55.65 -18.80
C ALA A 275 -41.73 -54.95 -20.14
N ASP A 276 -41.75 -53.61 -20.15
CA ASP A 276 -41.50 -52.76 -21.30
C ASP A 276 -40.14 -53.06 -21.94
N LYS A 277 -39.06 -53.00 -21.14
CA LYS A 277 -37.71 -53.30 -21.60
C LYS A 277 -37.56 -54.74 -22.13
N ARG A 278 -38.34 -55.70 -21.65
CA ARG A 278 -38.27 -57.09 -22.11
C ARG A 278 -39.00 -57.33 -23.43
N ASP A 279 -39.92 -56.45 -23.82
CA ASP A 279 -40.70 -56.59 -25.05
C ASP A 279 -39.83 -56.31 -26.28
N ASP A 280 -39.20 -55.13 -26.34
CA ASP A 280 -38.40 -54.70 -27.50
C ASP A 280 -37.01 -54.12 -27.14
N GLY A 281 -36.65 -54.09 -25.86
CA GLY A 281 -35.40 -53.50 -25.37
C GLY A 281 -35.46 -51.99 -25.13
N ILE A 282 -36.60 -51.35 -25.41
CA ILE A 282 -36.83 -49.92 -25.25
C ILE A 282 -37.64 -49.71 -23.96
N ILE A 283 -37.44 -48.56 -23.33
CA ILE A 283 -38.27 -48.11 -22.21
C ILE A 283 -39.00 -46.87 -22.73
N GLN A 284 -40.29 -47.01 -23.04
CA GLN A 284 -41.11 -45.94 -23.60
C GLN A 284 -41.39 -44.86 -22.54
N ALA A 285 -41.65 -45.26 -21.30
CA ALA A 285 -41.90 -44.37 -20.16
C ALA A 285 -40.62 -44.20 -19.33
N ASN A 286 -39.55 -43.71 -19.95
CA ASN A 286 -38.24 -43.58 -19.29
C ASN A 286 -38.11 -42.31 -18.44
N GLU A 287 -38.91 -41.26 -18.64
CA GLU A 287 -38.88 -40.06 -17.81
C GLU A 287 -39.54 -40.33 -16.44
N VAL A 288 -38.75 -40.32 -15.37
CA VAL A 288 -39.21 -40.52 -13.99
C VAL A 288 -39.70 -39.21 -13.37
N GLY A 289 -39.03 -38.10 -13.69
CA GLY A 289 -39.40 -36.78 -13.21
C GLY A 289 -38.69 -35.66 -13.95
N ARG A 290 -39.16 -34.43 -13.75
CA ARG A 290 -38.62 -33.23 -14.38
C ARG A 290 -38.47 -32.11 -13.36
N LYS A 291 -37.30 -31.49 -13.32
CA LYS A 291 -37.07 -30.25 -12.61
C LYS A 291 -37.06 -29.12 -13.64
N SER A 292 -38.09 -28.27 -13.60
CA SER A 292 -38.22 -27.13 -14.49
C SER A 292 -37.65 -25.85 -13.87
N ASP A 293 -37.33 -24.88 -14.70
CA ASP A 293 -36.93 -23.53 -14.28
C ASP A 293 -37.99 -22.90 -13.36
N GLY A 294 -37.55 -22.16 -12.35
CA GLY A 294 -38.42 -21.47 -11.39
C GLY A 294 -39.05 -22.36 -10.33
N PHE A 295 -38.85 -23.69 -10.39
CA PHE A 295 -39.26 -24.64 -9.35
C PHE A 295 -38.05 -25.15 -8.56
N LEU A 296 -38.23 -25.37 -7.25
CA LEU A 296 -37.17 -25.87 -6.38
C LEU A 296 -37.07 -27.41 -6.39
N ASP A 297 -38.20 -28.07 -6.59
CA ASP A 297 -38.35 -29.50 -6.41
C ASP A 297 -38.57 -30.21 -7.75
N LEU A 298 -38.20 -31.48 -7.77
CA LEU A 298 -38.41 -32.39 -8.88
C LEU A 298 -39.89 -32.78 -8.94
N GLU A 299 -40.55 -32.58 -10.08
CA GLU A 299 -41.89 -33.09 -10.32
C GLU A 299 -41.80 -34.53 -10.84
N TYR A 300 -42.35 -35.49 -10.10
CA TYR A 300 -42.36 -36.89 -10.53
C TYR A 300 -43.51 -37.18 -11.50
N LEU A 301 -43.19 -37.78 -12.64
CA LEU A 301 -44.13 -38.16 -13.69
C LEU A 301 -44.70 -39.57 -13.49
N MET A 302 -44.16 -40.32 -12.53
CA MET A 302 -44.63 -41.62 -12.10
C MET A 302 -44.58 -41.74 -10.57
N PRO A 303 -45.34 -42.67 -9.96
CA PRO A 303 -45.27 -42.89 -8.53
C PRO A 303 -43.86 -43.34 -8.11
N VAL A 304 -43.24 -42.58 -7.22
CA VAL A 304 -42.00 -42.94 -6.54
C VAL A 304 -42.24 -43.11 -5.05
N LEU A 305 -41.34 -43.80 -4.37
CA LEU A 305 -41.30 -43.89 -2.92
C LEU A 305 -40.12 -43.09 -2.39
N ASP A 306 -40.22 -42.65 -1.14
CA ASP A 306 -39.09 -42.04 -0.45
C ASP A 306 -37.95 -43.06 -0.30
N GLY A 307 -36.74 -42.63 -0.66
CA GLY A 307 -35.53 -43.45 -0.59
C GLY A 307 -34.78 -43.48 -1.92
N ALA A 308 -33.46 -43.46 -1.81
CA ALA A 308 -32.55 -43.63 -2.93
C ALA A 308 -31.30 -44.40 -2.48
N LEU A 309 -30.71 -45.16 -3.40
CA LEU A 309 -29.45 -45.86 -3.21
C LEU A 309 -28.40 -45.34 -4.18
N THR A 310 -27.22 -45.03 -3.67
CA THR A 310 -26.11 -44.53 -4.49
C THR A 310 -25.13 -45.64 -4.88
N GLN A 311 -25.24 -46.82 -4.28
CA GLN A 311 -24.40 -47.99 -4.49
C GLN A 311 -25.25 -49.27 -4.40
N TRP A 312 -25.00 -50.25 -5.27
CA TRP A 312 -25.71 -51.54 -5.32
C TRP A 312 -24.85 -52.62 -6.00
#